data_AF-A0A7C5JML6-F1
#
_entry.id   AF-A0A7C5JML6-F1
#
_cell.length_a   1.000
_cell.length_b   1.000
_cell.length_c   1.000
_cell.angle_alpha   90.00
_cell.angle_beta   90.00
_cell.angle_gamma   90.00
#
_symmetry.space_group_name_H-M   'P 1'
#
loop_
_entity.id
_entity.type
_entity.pdbx_description
1 polymer ?
#
loop_
_entity_poly.entity_id
_entity_poly.type
_entity_poly.pdbx_seq_one_letter_code
_entity_poly.pdbx_strand_id
1 'polypeptide(L)'
;MPIALFVAIYSYMALNDFIDFYQENGKYINLQHLSLKKQYSIADYIFGEYIFVGIAAIIASIILPIRLLISIWRVHNKGHE
;
A
#
# COMPACT_ATOMS: atom_id res chain seq x y z
N MET A 1 -7.26 5.02 -16.90
CA MET A 1 -6.54 6.08 -16.15
C MET A 1 -7.26 6.55 -14.89
N PRO A 2 -8.56 6.95 -14.92
CA PRO A 2 -9.21 7.48 -13.71
C PRO A 2 -9.28 6.47 -12.55
N ILE A 3 -9.45 5.19 -12.86
CA ILE A 3 -9.44 4.10 -11.85
C ILE A 3 -8.09 4.00 -11.14
N ALA A 4 -6.97 4.13 -11.86
CA ALA A 4 -5.64 4.01 -11.25
C ALA A 4 -5.34 5.18 -10.30
N LEU A 5 -5.74 6.39 -10.70
CA LEU A 5 -5.66 7.56 -9.83
C LEU A 5 -6.52 7.40 -8.57
N PHE A 6 -7.74 6.87 -8.73
CA PHE A 6 -8.61 6.58 -7.61
C PHE A 6 -7.99 5.56 -6.64
N VAL A 7 -7.40 4.48 -7.17
CA VAL A 7 -6.70 3.47 -6.36
C VAL A 7 -5.49 4.08 -5.63
N ALA A 8 -4.73 4.97 -6.28
CA ALA A 8 -3.59 5.66 -5.66
C ALA A 8 -4.03 6.53 -4.47
N ILE A 9 -5.08 7.33 -4.67
CA ILE A 9 -5.64 8.22 -3.63
C ILE A 9 -6.21 7.38 -2.48
N TYR A 10 -6.99 6.35 -2.79
CA TYR A 10 -7.57 5.46 -1.78
C TYR A 10 -6.47 4.78 -0.94
N SER A 11 -5.43 4.25 -1.59
CA SER A 11 -4.31 3.60 -0.90
C SER A 11 -3.54 4.59 -0.02
N TYR A 12 -3.39 5.84 -0.46
CA TYR A 12 -2.79 6.90 0.34
C TYR A 12 -3.63 7.25 1.57
N MET A 13 -4.95 7.40 1.41
CA MET A 13 -5.85 7.67 2.54
C MET A 13 -5.81 6.52 3.56
N ALA A 14 -5.96 5.28 3.10
CA ALA A 14 -5.94 4.10 3.96
C ALA A 14 -4.61 3.90 4.71
N LEU A 15 -3.48 4.35 4.13
CA LEU A 15 -2.18 4.33 4.80
C LEU A 15 -2.12 5.39 5.91
N ASN A 16 -2.62 6.60 5.66
CA ASN A 16 -2.65 7.66 6.67
C ASN A 16 -3.61 7.30 7.81
N ASP A 17 -4.81 6.82 7.51
CA ASP A 17 -5.78 6.39 8.52
C ASP A 17 -5.18 5.33 9.46
N PHE A 18 -4.40 4.40 8.92
CA PHE A 18 -3.69 3.40 9.72
C PHE A 18 -2.60 4.03 10.61
N ILE A 19 -1.78 4.92 10.06
CA ILE A 19 -0.73 5.61 10.82
C ILE A 19 -1.35 6.42 11.96
N ASP A 20 -2.39 7.20 11.67
CA ASP A 20 -3.09 8.04 12.63
C ASP A 20 -3.72 7.19 13.74
N PHE A 21 -4.43 6.11 13.38
CA PHE A 21 -4.98 5.17 14.35
C PHE A 21 -3.92 4.63 15.31
N TYR A 22 -2.75 4.23 14.80
CA TYR A 22 -1.65 3.70 15.60
C TYR A 22 -0.95 4.76 16.45
N GLN A 23 -0.92 6.02 16.01
CA GLN A 23 -0.40 7.15 16.77
C GLN A 23 -1.34 7.52 17.93
N GLU A 24 -2.65 7.55 17.70
CA GLU A 24 -3.65 7.90 18.71
C GLU A 24 -3.83 6.81 19.76
N ASN A 25 -3.95 5.56 19.34
CA ASN A 25 -4.33 4.45 20.23
C ASN A 25 -3.12 3.67 20.77
N GLY A 26 -1.94 3.89 20.19
CA GLY A 26 -0.73 3.14 20.50
C GLY A 26 -0.71 1.75 19.85
N LYS A 27 0.49 1.29 19.48
CA LYS A 27 0.66 0.10 18.64
C LYS A 27 0.19 -1.23 19.23
N TYR A 28 -0.10 -1.27 20.54
CA TYR A 28 -0.34 -2.50 21.30
C TYR A 28 -1.79 -2.67 21.74
N ILE A 29 -2.68 -1.74 21.40
CA ILE A 29 -4.03 -1.68 21.99
C ILE A 29 -4.82 -2.98 21.77
N ASN A 30 -4.64 -3.64 20.63
CA ASN A 30 -5.31 -4.89 20.28
C ASN A 30 -4.55 -6.16 20.70
N LEU A 31 -3.38 -6.01 21.35
CA LEU A 31 -2.48 -7.10 21.69
C LEU A 31 -2.36 -7.33 23.20
N GLN A 32 -3.14 -6.63 24.02
CA GLN A 32 -3.06 -6.67 25.49
C GLN A 32 -3.18 -8.09 26.11
N HIS A 33 -3.79 -9.03 25.39
CA HIS A 33 -3.92 -10.43 25.79
C HIS A 33 -2.61 -11.24 25.69
N LEU A 34 -1.57 -10.71 25.03
CA LEU A 34 -0.27 -11.36 24.87
C LEU A 34 0.72 -10.94 25.96
N SER A 35 1.81 -11.70 26.13
CA SER A 35 2.92 -11.24 26.96
C SER A 35 3.60 -10.01 26.34
N LEU A 36 4.11 -9.09 27.17
CA LEU A 36 4.73 -7.84 26.72
C LEU A 36 5.75 -8.04 25.60
N LYS A 37 6.65 -9.01 25.72
CA LYS A 37 7.65 -9.33 24.68
C LYS A 37 7.00 -9.67 23.33
N LYS A 38 5.90 -10.42 23.32
CA LYS A 38 5.16 -10.76 22.10
C LYS A 38 4.37 -9.57 21.57
N GLN A 39 3.79 -8.74 22.44
CA GLN A 39 3.10 -7.51 22.04
C GLN A 39 4.04 -6.62 21.22
N TYR A 40 5.25 -6.34 21.72
CA TYR A 40 6.24 -5.53 21.03
C TYR A 40 6.60 -6.10 19.66
N SER A 41 6.99 -7.38 19.62
CA SER A 41 7.42 -8.02 18.37
C SER A 41 6.33 -8.06 17.30
N ILE A 42 5.07 -8.33 17.68
CA ILE A 42 3.97 -8.45 16.72
C ILE A 42 3.50 -7.07 16.26
N ALA A 43 3.41 -6.09 17.16
CA ALA A 43 3.02 -4.74 16.80
C ALA A 43 4.00 -4.10 15.82
N ASP A 44 5.31 -4.24 16.05
CA ASP A 44 6.31 -3.68 15.15
C ASP A 44 6.32 -4.40 13.80
N TYR A 45 6.08 -5.71 13.79
CA TYR A 45 5.90 -6.48 12.55
C TYR A 45 4.69 -6.00 11.74
N ILE A 46 3.50 -5.94 12.37
CA ILE A 46 2.27 -5.50 11.69
C ILE A 46 2.44 -4.08 11.14
N PHE A 47 3.00 -3.19 11.94
CA PHE A 47 3.23 -1.80 11.53
C PHE A 47 4.19 -1.71 10.35
N GLY A 48 5.31 -2.44 10.40
CA GLY A 48 6.29 -2.48 9.32
C GLY A 48 5.72 -3.03 8.01
N GLU A 49 5.04 -4.18 8.08
CA GLU A 49 4.42 -4.82 6.91
C GLU A 49 3.32 -3.95 6.30
N TYR A 50 2.46 -3.35 7.12
CA TYR A 50 1.39 -2.49 6.61
C TYR A 50 1.93 -1.27 5.87
N ILE A 51 2.98 -0.62 6.40
CA ILE A 51 3.64 0.50 5.72
C ILE A 51 4.32 0.04 4.44
N PHE A 52 5.05 -1.08 4.48
CA PHE A 52 5.75 -1.61 3.31
C PHE A 52 4.77 -1.92 2.17
N VAL A 53 3.71 -2.67 2.47
CA VAL A 53 2.67 -3.04 1.49
C VAL A 53 1.89 -1.80 1.03
N GLY A 54 1.56 -0.88 1.93
CA GLY A 54 0.84 0.36 1.60
C GLY A 54 1.61 1.24 0.61
N ILE A 55 2.90 1.48 0.87
CA ILE A 55 3.76 2.24 -0.05
C ILE A 55 3.92 1.49 -1.38
N ALA A 56 4.14 0.17 -1.34
CA ALA A 56 4.25 -0.64 -2.55
C ALA A 56 2.97 -0.59 -3.40
N ALA A 57 1.79 -0.60 -2.78
CA ALA A 57 0.51 -0.48 -3.46
C ALA A 57 0.35 0.87 -4.16
N ILE A 58 0.72 1.97 -3.51
CA ILE A 58 0.72 3.32 -4.11
C ILE A 58 1.66 3.36 -5.32
N ILE A 59 2.89 2.85 -5.19
CA ILE A 59 3.86 2.80 -6.29
C ILE A 59 3.32 1.95 -7.44
N ALA A 60 2.77 0.76 -7.15
CA ALA A 60 2.21 -0.14 -8.15
C ALA A 60 1.03 0.51 -8.89
N SER A 61 0.17 1.26 -8.19
CA SER A 61 -0.98 1.97 -8.78
C SER A 61 -0.55 3.00 -9.83
N ILE A 62 0.69 3.50 -9.77
CA ILE A 62 1.27 4.43 -10.73
C ILE A 62 2.03 3.68 -11.84
N ILE A 63 2.84 2.67 -11.48
CA ILE A 63 3.68 1.94 -12.45
C ILE A 63 2.83 1.10 -13.42
N LEU A 64 1.80 0.41 -12.93
CA LEU A 64 0.97 -0.48 -13.75
C LEU A 64 0.25 0.25 -14.91
N PRO A 65 -0.44 1.39 -14.72
CA PRO A 65 -1.05 2.10 -15.84
C PRO A 65 -0.01 2.64 -16.83
N ILE A 66 1.17 3.06 -16.37
CA ILE A 66 2.26 3.47 -17.28
C ILE A 66 2.72 2.28 -18.13
N ARG A 67 2.94 1.11 -17.52
CA ARG A 67 3.27 -0.12 -18.26
C ARG A 67 2.18 -0.51 -19.25
N LEU A 68 0.90 -0.34 -18.89
CA LEU A 68 -0.23 -0.59 -19.78
C LEU A 68 -0.17 0.32 -21.02
N LEU A 69 0.06 1.63 -20.84
CA LEU A 69 0.17 2.58 -21.95
C LEU A 69 1.31 2.21 -22.90
N ILE A 70 2.49 1.89 -22.36
CA ILE A 70 3.64 1.44 -23.16
C ILE A 70 3.30 0.16 -23.93
N SER A 71 2.56 -0.77 -23.29
CA SER A 71 2.13 -2.01 -23.94
C SER A 71 1.21 -1.74 -25.12
N ILE A 72 0.20 -0.88 -24.95
CA ILE A 72 -0.72 -0.50 -26.03
C ILE A 72 0.03 0.20 -27.16
N TRP A 73 0.91 1.14 -26.82
CA TRP A 73 1.73 1.86 -27.81
C TRP A 73 2.60 0.91 -28.63
N ARG A 74 3.24 -0.06 -27.98
CA ARG A 74 4.07 -1.07 -28.66
C ARG A 74 3.25 -1.98 -29.57
N VAL A 75 2.04 -2.37 -29.17
CA VAL A 75 1.15 -3.19 -30.03
C VAL A 75 0.71 -2.37 -31.25
N HIS A 76 0.37 -1.10 -31.07
CA HIS A 76 -0.03 -0.22 -32.16
C HIS A 76 1.12 0.03 -33.15
N ASN A 77 2.32 0.35 -32.64
CA ASN A 77 3.49 0.66 -33.49
C ASN A 77 4.16 -0.57 -34.13
N LYS A 78 3.91 -1.79 -33.63
CA LYS A 78 4.44 -3.03 -34.22
C LYS A 78 3.43 -3.79 -35.09
N GLY A 79 2.25 -3.22 -35.33
CA GLY A 79 1.18 -3.83 -36.15
C GLY A 79 1.41 -3.81 -37.67
N HIS A 80 2.66 -3.82 -38.15
CA HIS A 80 3.01 -3.93 -39.57
C HIS A 80 4.14 -4.97 -39.76
N GLU A 81 3.84 -6.23 -39.45
CA GLU A 81 4.38 -7.41 -40.15
C GLU A 81 3.23 -8.41 -40.36
#